data_AF-A0A9W3HE30-F1
#
_entry.id   AF-A0A9W3HE30-F1
#
_cell.length_a   1.000
_cell.length_b   1.000
_cell.length_c   1.000
_cell.angle_alpha   90.00
_cell.angle_beta   90.00
_cell.angle_gamma   90.00
#
_symmetry.space_group_name_H-M   'P 1'
#
loop_
_entity.id
_entity.type
_entity.pdbx_description
1 polymer ?
#
loop_
_entity_poly.entity_id
_entity_poly.type
_entity_poly.pdbx_seq_one_letter_code
_entity_poly.pdbx_strand_id
1 'polypeptide(L)'
;MSLSRILMGKRTPLSLRFNFLCTESLHSHSFEIMAYYDVLGPTPSTDLKLHLYRKLHLCNDSDEAQLCALALLPYQVDFVKASVSRVKELIRLMMHWFKTSFASTTEENKFRRLPSSYTVELLTIYIWERAEKPLFFSLVQGMRAVLKLLVRYAEIDVVWHRHYHRKFPIFVKVYQKHTRPFILDPVNPTINVCDTCNAWDEVAHVARRSLLKPLFSRVRAEPPWLFTNDW
;
A
#
# COMPACT_ATOMS: atom_id res chain seq x y z
N MET A 1 21.75 23.87 24.64
CA MET A 1 21.55 23.29 23.30
C MET A 1 20.86 21.95 23.48
N SER A 2 19.64 21.78 22.97
CA SER A 2 18.96 20.48 23.05
C SER A 2 19.58 19.57 21.98
N LEU A 3 20.27 18.51 22.39
CA LEU A 3 20.87 17.57 21.45
C LEU A 3 19.78 16.64 20.93
N SER A 4 19.56 16.65 19.61
CA SER A 4 18.83 15.59 18.93
C SER A 4 19.54 14.25 19.18
N ARG A 5 18.77 13.17 19.38
CA ARG A 5 19.29 11.85 19.78
C ARG A 5 18.91 10.77 18.78
N ILE A 6 19.83 9.84 18.52
CA ILE A 6 19.57 8.62 17.76
C ILE A 6 19.43 7.46 18.76
N LEU A 7 18.31 6.77 18.71
CA LEU A 7 18.05 5.57 19.50
C LEU A 7 18.05 4.36 18.57
N MET A 8 19.10 3.54 18.67
CA MET A 8 19.22 2.34 17.83
C MET A 8 18.15 1.31 18.20
N GLY A 9 17.51 0.76 17.16
CA GLY A 9 16.52 -0.29 17.27
C GLY A 9 17.09 -1.67 16.92
N LYS A 10 16.20 -2.62 16.62
CA LYS A 10 16.58 -3.97 16.20
C LYS A 10 17.34 -3.93 14.86
N ARG A 11 18.35 -4.81 14.75
CA ARG A 11 19.13 -5.05 13.54
C ARG A 11 18.77 -6.42 12.97
N THR A 12 18.58 -6.49 11.67
CA THR A 12 18.48 -7.74 10.90
C THR A 12 19.69 -7.83 9.96
N PRO A 13 19.93 -8.97 9.27
CA PRO A 13 21.01 -9.06 8.29
C PRO A 13 20.93 -8.00 7.19
N LEU A 14 19.72 -7.58 6.82
CA LEU A 14 19.48 -6.67 5.69
C LEU A 14 18.98 -5.28 6.09
N SER A 15 18.60 -5.07 7.35
CA SER A 15 18.06 -3.78 7.81
C SER A 15 18.59 -3.29 9.16
N LEU A 16 18.71 -1.97 9.26
CA LEU A 16 19.08 -1.23 10.45
C LEU A 16 17.95 -0.26 10.81
N ARG A 17 17.33 -0.44 11.97
CA ARG A 17 16.28 0.46 12.47
C ARG A 17 16.83 1.40 13.53
N PHE A 18 16.40 2.66 13.52
CA PHE A 18 16.67 3.61 14.59
C PHE A 18 15.57 4.68 14.65
N ASN A 19 15.43 5.31 15.80
CA ASN A 19 14.56 6.47 15.97
C ASN A 19 15.41 7.73 16.11
N PHE A 20 15.06 8.77 15.36
CA PHE A 20 15.62 10.10 15.51
C PHE A 20 14.65 10.93 16.38
N LEU A 21 15.13 11.41 17.52
CA LEU A 21 14.34 12.23 18.45
C LEU A 21 14.71 13.70 18.26
N CYS A 22 13.74 14.50 17.80
CA CYS A 22 13.88 15.95 17.72
C CYS A 22 13.36 16.56 19.03
N THR A 23 14.30 16.91 19.91
CA THR A 23 14.00 17.40 21.26
C THR A 23 13.33 18.77 21.28
N GLU A 24 13.60 19.63 20.30
CA GLU A 24 13.03 21.00 20.24
C GLU A 24 11.54 21.02 19.90
N SER A 25 11.11 20.10 19.04
CA SER A 25 9.73 20.03 18.55
C SER A 25 8.99 18.78 19.03
N LEU A 26 9.55 18.10 20.04
CA LEU A 26 8.96 16.97 20.77
C LEU A 26 8.34 15.89 19.87
N HIS A 27 9.00 15.60 18.75
CA HIS A 27 8.56 14.54 17.84
C HIS A 27 9.71 13.59 17.51
N SER A 28 9.34 12.39 17.06
CA SER A 28 10.30 11.35 16.70
C SER A 28 9.99 10.80 15.31
N HIS A 29 11.05 10.48 14.58
CA HIS A 29 10.99 9.82 13.29
C HIS A 29 11.62 8.44 13.40
N SER A 30 10.90 7.42 12.93
CA SER A 30 11.45 6.07 12.82
C SER A 30 12.04 5.87 11.44
N PHE A 31 13.28 5.39 11.39
CA PHE A 31 14.02 5.11 10.17
C PHE A 31 14.34 3.61 10.10
N GLU A 32 14.26 3.08 8.89
CA GLU A 32 14.78 1.77 8.52
C GLU A 32 15.66 1.93 7.29
N ILE A 33 16.95 1.63 7.44
CA ILE A 33 17.91 1.56 6.34
C ILE A 33 17.97 0.11 5.89
N MET A 34 17.73 -0.14 4.61
CA MET A 34 17.86 -1.47 4.00
C MET A 34 18.98 -1.45 2.97
N ALA A 35 19.90 -2.39 3.09
CA ALA A 35 20.90 -2.63 2.05
C ALA A 35 20.26 -3.47 0.95
N TYR A 36 20.44 -3.08 -0.31
CA TYR A 36 20.00 -3.87 -1.45
C TYR A 36 20.99 -3.77 -2.60
N TYR A 37 20.95 -4.77 -3.47
CA TYR A 37 21.73 -4.80 -4.69
C TYR A 37 20.87 -4.30 -5.86
N ASP A 38 21.29 -3.21 -6.50
CA ASP A 38 20.57 -2.64 -7.65
C ASP A 38 20.85 -3.45 -8.93
N VAL A 39 20.14 -4.58 -9.04
CA VAL A 39 20.21 -5.48 -10.21
C VAL A 39 19.67 -4.80 -11.48
N LEU A 40 18.76 -3.83 -11.33
CA LEU A 40 18.03 -3.23 -12.46
C LEU A 40 18.77 -2.02 -13.05
N GLY A 41 19.54 -1.32 -12.24
CA GLY A 41 20.16 -0.05 -12.63
C GLY A 41 19.12 1.04 -12.92
N PRO A 42 19.55 2.20 -13.46
CA PRO A 42 18.68 3.36 -13.63
C PRO A 42 17.66 3.20 -14.76
N THR A 43 18.00 2.45 -15.82
CA THR A 43 17.14 2.25 -17.00
C THR A 43 17.15 0.78 -17.43
N PRO A 44 16.56 -0.14 -16.63
CA PRO A 44 16.54 -1.56 -16.96
C PRO A 44 15.80 -1.84 -18.27
N SER A 45 16.36 -2.74 -19.07
CA SER A 45 15.65 -3.33 -20.20
C SER A 45 14.44 -4.13 -19.74
N THR A 46 13.46 -4.29 -20.64
CA THR A 46 12.29 -5.14 -20.38
C THR A 46 12.71 -6.57 -20.06
N ASP A 47 13.69 -7.13 -20.78
CA ASP A 47 14.18 -8.49 -20.56
C ASP A 47 14.79 -8.69 -19.18
N LEU A 48 15.54 -7.69 -18.68
CA LEU A 48 16.12 -7.73 -17.34
C LEU A 48 15.04 -7.73 -16.24
N LYS A 49 13.98 -6.92 -16.39
CA LYS A 49 12.83 -6.95 -15.47
C LYS A 49 12.12 -8.29 -15.49
N LEU A 50 11.86 -8.84 -16.69
CA LEU A 50 11.21 -10.14 -16.83
C LEU A 50 12.05 -11.27 -16.25
N HIS A 51 13.38 -11.19 -16.38
CA HIS A 51 14.31 -12.12 -15.72
C HIS A 51 14.23 -12.01 -14.19
N LEU A 52 14.23 -10.79 -13.64
CA LEU A 52 14.06 -10.58 -12.20
C LEU A 52 12.73 -11.15 -11.68
N TYR A 53 11.63 -10.95 -12.41
CA TYR A 53 10.33 -11.52 -12.04
C TYR A 53 10.33 -13.05 -12.08
N ARG A 54 11.00 -13.66 -13.07
CA ARG A 54 11.19 -15.13 -13.12
C ARG A 54 11.99 -15.61 -11.93
N LYS A 55 13.07 -14.92 -11.58
CA LYS A 55 13.88 -15.24 -10.40
C LYS A 55 13.02 -15.16 -9.14
N LEU A 56 12.30 -14.07 -8.92
CA LEU A 56 11.38 -13.89 -7.77
C LEU A 56 10.33 -15.01 -7.68
N HIS A 57 9.76 -15.44 -8.80
CA HIS A 57 8.72 -16.47 -8.79
C HIS A 57 9.25 -17.89 -8.54
N LEU A 58 10.49 -18.17 -8.92
CA LEU A 58 11.11 -19.49 -8.82
C LEU A 58 12.04 -19.64 -7.60
N CYS A 59 12.39 -18.55 -6.94
CA CYS A 59 13.31 -18.55 -5.82
C CYS A 59 12.63 -19.20 -4.60
N ASN A 60 13.26 -20.26 -4.08
CA ASN A 60 12.83 -20.93 -2.86
C ASN A 60 13.56 -20.40 -1.62
N ASP A 61 14.62 -19.60 -1.81
CA ASP A 61 15.38 -18.96 -0.74
C ASP A 61 14.72 -17.62 -0.37
N SER A 62 14.27 -17.50 0.88
CA SER A 62 13.56 -16.31 1.35
C SER A 62 14.43 -15.06 1.35
N ASP A 63 15.73 -15.20 1.63
CA ASP A 63 16.65 -14.07 1.77
C ASP A 63 17.03 -13.55 0.38
N GLU A 64 17.30 -14.45 -0.56
CA GLU A 64 17.55 -14.07 -1.96
C GLU A 64 16.31 -13.45 -2.61
N ALA A 65 15.12 -14.01 -2.36
CA ALA A 65 13.86 -13.44 -2.83
C ALA A 65 13.63 -12.03 -2.25
N GLN A 66 13.93 -11.83 -0.96
CA GLN A 66 13.83 -10.52 -0.32
C GLN A 66 14.79 -9.51 -0.94
N LEU A 67 16.06 -9.87 -1.16
CA LEU A 67 17.04 -9.02 -1.84
C LEU A 67 16.59 -8.63 -3.25
N CYS A 68 16.05 -9.58 -4.01
CA CYS A 68 15.51 -9.32 -5.35
C CYS A 68 14.28 -8.40 -5.30
N ALA A 69 13.43 -8.56 -4.29
CA ALA A 69 12.24 -7.71 -4.11
C ALA A 69 12.63 -6.28 -3.72
N LEU A 70 13.71 -6.09 -2.94
CA LEU A 70 14.23 -4.76 -2.59
C LEU A 70 14.70 -3.98 -3.82
N ALA A 71 15.18 -4.64 -4.88
CA ALA A 71 15.50 -3.98 -6.15
C ALA A 71 14.27 -3.36 -6.84
N LEU A 72 13.05 -3.78 -6.46
CA LEU A 72 11.79 -3.21 -6.98
C LEU A 72 11.26 -2.05 -6.14
N LEU A 73 11.80 -1.80 -4.95
CA LEU A 73 11.32 -0.76 -4.04
C LEU A 73 11.33 0.65 -4.66
N PRO A 74 12.36 1.09 -5.42
CA PRO A 74 12.32 2.39 -6.09
C PRO A 74 11.12 2.52 -7.05
N TYR A 75 10.75 1.44 -7.75
CA TYR A 75 9.62 1.42 -8.66
C TYR A 75 8.28 1.50 -7.92
N GLN A 76 8.16 0.86 -6.75
CA GLN A 76 6.97 1.01 -5.89
C GLN A 76 6.80 2.49 -5.46
N VAL A 77 7.90 3.11 -5.05
CA VAL A 77 7.95 4.53 -4.66
C VAL A 77 7.55 5.42 -5.83
N ASP A 78 8.10 5.18 -7.03
CA ASP A 78 7.80 5.96 -8.21
C ASP A 78 6.35 5.81 -8.67
N PHE A 79 5.77 4.61 -8.55
CA PHE A 79 4.37 4.36 -8.82
C PHE A 79 3.46 5.25 -7.97
N VAL A 80 3.73 5.36 -6.66
CA VAL A 80 2.97 6.22 -5.75
C VAL A 80 3.26 7.70 -6.01
N LYS A 81 4.54 8.06 -6.22
CA LYS A 81 4.98 9.44 -6.48
C LYS A 81 4.38 10.04 -7.76
N ALA A 82 4.10 9.20 -8.76
CA ALA A 82 3.47 9.61 -10.02
C ALA A 82 2.04 10.19 -9.83
N SER A 83 1.42 9.99 -8.67
CA SER A 83 0.10 10.54 -8.36
C SER A 83 0.11 12.08 -8.26
N VAL A 84 -0.97 12.71 -8.70
CA VAL A 84 -1.16 14.17 -8.61
C VAL A 84 -1.27 14.64 -7.15
N SER A 85 -1.02 15.92 -6.89
CA SER A 85 -1.00 16.49 -5.52
C SER A 85 -2.26 16.16 -4.72
N ARG A 86 -3.44 16.27 -5.36
CA ARG A 86 -4.72 16.01 -4.70
C ARG A 86 -4.89 14.55 -4.25
N VAL A 87 -4.33 13.60 -4.99
CA VAL A 87 -4.31 12.18 -4.59
C VAL A 87 -3.35 11.96 -3.42
N LYS A 88 -2.21 12.66 -3.38
CA LYS A 88 -1.28 12.61 -2.24
C LYS A 88 -1.93 13.14 -0.96
N GLU A 89 -2.79 14.15 -1.06
CA GLU A 89 -3.61 14.61 0.07
C GLU A 89 -4.62 13.55 0.53
N LEU A 90 -5.31 12.88 -0.41
CA LEU A 90 -6.22 11.79 -0.08
C LEU A 90 -5.47 10.59 0.57
N ILE A 91 -4.29 10.23 0.05
CA ILE A 91 -3.43 9.20 0.63
C ILE A 91 -3.08 9.56 2.08
N ARG A 92 -2.64 10.80 2.34
CA ARG A 92 -2.33 11.25 3.71
C ARG A 92 -3.55 11.17 4.64
N LEU A 93 -4.73 11.54 4.13
CA LEU A 93 -5.98 11.43 4.87
C LEU A 93 -6.32 9.97 5.19
N MET A 94 -6.20 9.06 4.22
CA MET A 94 -6.43 7.63 4.42
C MET A 94 -5.40 7.02 5.38
N MET A 95 -4.13 7.41 5.27
CA MET A 95 -3.07 6.99 6.19
C MET A 95 -3.31 7.48 7.62
N HIS A 96 -3.80 8.72 7.78
CA HIS A 96 -4.18 9.25 9.08
C HIS A 96 -5.35 8.48 9.68
N TRP A 97 -6.42 8.26 8.90
CA TRP A 97 -7.55 7.45 9.32
C TRP A 97 -7.10 6.05 9.75
N PHE A 98 -6.24 5.41 8.96
CA PHE A 98 -5.73 4.07 9.24
C PHE A 98 -4.89 4.02 10.53
N LYS A 99 -4.05 5.02 10.79
CA LYS A 99 -3.22 5.06 12.01
C LYS A 99 -4.01 5.37 13.29
N THR A 100 -5.20 5.94 13.17
CA THR A 100 -5.97 6.48 14.32
C THR A 100 -7.29 5.75 14.58
N SER A 101 -7.74 4.89 13.67
CA SER A 101 -9.05 4.24 13.78
C SER A 101 -9.02 2.83 14.35
N PHE A 102 -7.83 2.24 14.49
CA PHE A 102 -7.64 0.89 15.01
C PHE A 102 -7.05 0.93 16.41
N ALA A 103 -7.39 -0.07 17.21
CA ALA A 103 -6.83 -0.20 18.55
C ALA A 103 -5.32 -0.46 18.47
N SER A 104 -4.60 0.01 19.49
CA SER A 104 -3.19 -0.34 19.67
C SER A 104 -3.03 -1.86 19.78
N THR A 105 -1.86 -2.36 19.38
CA THR A 105 -1.53 -3.78 19.51
C THR A 105 -1.47 -4.19 20.98
N THR A 106 -2.21 -5.24 21.34
CA THR A 106 -2.24 -5.91 22.64
C THR A 106 -1.85 -7.39 22.46
N GLU A 107 -1.61 -8.09 23.57
CA GLU A 107 -1.32 -9.54 23.52
C GLU A 107 -2.46 -10.34 22.87
N GLU A 108 -3.70 -9.87 23.01
CA GLU A 108 -4.91 -10.51 22.48
C GLU A 108 -5.10 -10.27 20.98
N ASN A 109 -4.52 -9.22 20.40
CA ASN A 109 -4.72 -8.87 18.98
C ASN A 109 -3.42 -8.88 18.14
N LYS A 110 -2.26 -9.20 18.73
CA LYS A 110 -0.95 -9.20 18.05
C LYS A 110 -0.85 -10.09 16.81
N PHE A 111 -1.73 -11.07 16.66
CA PHE A 111 -1.79 -11.94 15.48
C PHE A 111 -2.58 -11.34 14.33
N ARG A 112 -3.39 -10.30 14.60
CA ARG A 112 -4.15 -9.55 13.59
C ARG A 112 -3.21 -8.56 12.92
N ARG A 113 -3.02 -8.75 11.62
CA ARG A 113 -2.20 -7.91 10.77
C ARG A 113 -3.13 -7.11 9.87
N LEU A 114 -3.10 -5.80 10.07
CA LEU A 114 -3.79 -4.85 9.21
C LEU A 114 -3.02 -4.68 7.88
N PRO A 115 -3.64 -4.12 6.84
CA PRO A 115 -2.97 -3.80 5.58
C PRO A 115 -1.73 -2.92 5.77
N SER A 116 -0.71 -3.13 4.95
CA SER A 116 0.46 -2.24 4.93
C SER A 116 0.08 -0.84 4.45
N SER A 117 0.88 0.18 4.80
CA SER A 117 0.74 1.54 4.25
C SER A 117 0.68 1.53 2.73
N TYR A 118 1.53 0.72 2.09
CA TYR A 118 1.57 0.56 0.64
C TYR A 118 0.25 0.01 0.08
N THR A 119 -0.38 -0.95 0.77
CA THR A 119 -1.71 -1.47 0.37
C THR A 119 -2.77 -0.37 0.42
N VAL A 120 -2.75 0.47 1.45
CA VAL A 120 -3.69 1.60 1.60
C VAL A 120 -3.45 2.66 0.52
N GLU A 121 -2.19 2.94 0.19
CA GLU A 121 -1.81 3.83 -0.93
C GLU A 121 -2.35 3.30 -2.26
N LEU A 122 -2.13 2.03 -2.57
CA LEU A 122 -2.61 1.39 -3.81
C LEU A 122 -4.14 1.39 -3.91
N LEU A 123 -4.85 1.08 -2.82
CA LEU A 123 -6.32 1.16 -2.76
C LEU A 123 -6.83 2.58 -3.04
N THR A 124 -6.14 3.57 -2.47
CA THR A 124 -6.49 4.99 -2.65
C THR A 124 -6.28 5.43 -4.09
N ILE A 125 -5.15 5.04 -4.70
CA ILE A 125 -4.86 5.30 -6.12
C ILE A 125 -5.90 4.63 -7.00
N TYR A 126 -6.20 3.34 -6.75
CA TYR A 126 -7.20 2.59 -7.51
C TYR A 126 -8.57 3.28 -7.51
N ILE A 127 -9.05 3.72 -6.34
CA ILE A 127 -10.32 4.44 -6.23
C ILE A 127 -10.34 5.73 -7.02
N TRP A 128 -9.25 6.50 -6.98
CA TRP A 128 -9.13 7.70 -7.80
C TRP A 128 -9.06 7.40 -9.30
N GLU A 129 -8.39 6.32 -9.71
CA GLU A 129 -8.36 5.89 -11.12
C GLU A 129 -9.73 5.44 -11.62
N ARG A 130 -10.54 4.78 -10.77
CA ARG A 130 -11.93 4.43 -11.08
C ARG A 130 -12.84 5.65 -11.24
N ALA A 131 -12.47 6.77 -10.64
CA ALA A 131 -13.16 8.05 -10.78
C ALA A 131 -12.71 8.81 -12.04
N GLU A 132 -12.06 8.16 -13.01
CA GLU A 132 -11.54 8.77 -14.24
C GLU A 132 -10.41 9.78 -14.01
N LYS A 133 -9.63 9.60 -12.94
CA LYS A 133 -8.38 10.33 -12.68
C LYS A 133 -8.53 11.86 -12.62
N PRO A 134 -9.51 12.40 -11.86
CA PRO A 134 -9.75 13.83 -11.78
C PRO A 134 -8.56 14.57 -11.19
N LEU A 135 -8.23 15.74 -11.73
CA LEU A 135 -7.20 16.63 -11.15
C LEU A 135 -7.67 17.25 -9.82
N PHE A 136 -8.95 17.58 -9.74
CA PHE A 136 -9.58 18.20 -8.58
C PHE A 136 -10.79 17.39 -8.14
N PHE A 137 -10.91 17.15 -6.84
CA PHE A 137 -12.04 16.43 -6.26
C PHE A 137 -12.17 16.74 -4.76
N SER A 138 -13.33 16.44 -4.20
CA SER A 138 -13.60 16.54 -2.78
C SER A 138 -12.91 15.41 -1.99
N LEU A 139 -12.03 15.74 -1.04
CA LEU A 139 -11.33 14.75 -0.22
C LEU A 139 -12.29 13.91 0.61
N VAL A 140 -13.40 14.50 1.09
CA VAL A 140 -14.40 13.76 1.87
C VAL A 140 -15.13 12.73 0.99
N GLN A 141 -15.41 13.05 -0.28
CA GLN A 141 -16.00 12.08 -1.21
C GLN A 141 -15.00 10.98 -1.58
N GLY A 142 -13.74 11.35 -1.82
CA GLY A 142 -12.66 10.37 -2.06
C GLY A 142 -12.46 9.43 -0.87
N MET A 143 -12.42 9.96 0.36
CA MET A 143 -12.31 9.16 1.57
C MET A 143 -13.51 8.23 1.74
N ARG A 144 -14.73 8.76 1.54
CA ARG A 144 -15.97 7.97 1.58
C ARG A 144 -15.92 6.82 0.57
N ALA A 145 -15.43 7.06 -0.65
CA ALA A 145 -15.28 6.04 -1.68
C ALA A 145 -14.30 4.94 -1.26
N VAL A 146 -13.13 5.29 -0.72
CA VAL A 146 -12.16 4.31 -0.21
C VAL A 146 -12.75 3.49 0.95
N LEU A 147 -13.42 4.14 1.90
CA LEU A 147 -14.07 3.43 3.02
C LEU A 147 -15.15 2.45 2.54
N LYS A 148 -15.96 2.83 1.56
CA LYS A 148 -16.96 1.93 0.97
C LYS A 148 -16.31 0.72 0.29
N LEU A 149 -15.19 0.91 -0.43
CA LEU A 149 -14.43 -0.21 -0.99
C LEU A 149 -13.91 -1.15 0.10
N LEU A 150 -13.40 -0.60 1.22
CA LEU A 150 -12.93 -1.40 2.35
C LEU A 150 -14.05 -2.21 3.01
N VAL A 151 -15.29 -1.69 3.06
CA VAL A 151 -16.46 -2.46 3.52
C VAL A 151 -16.72 -3.66 2.61
N ARG A 152 -16.47 -3.50 1.30
CA ARG A 152 -16.66 -4.51 0.26
C ARG A 152 -15.36 -5.22 -0.11
N TYR A 153 -14.44 -5.40 0.84
CA TYR A 153 -13.09 -5.89 0.54
C TYR A 153 -13.06 -7.22 -0.22
N ALA A 154 -14.04 -8.11 -0.01
CA ALA A 154 -14.17 -9.38 -0.72
C ALA A 154 -14.35 -9.23 -2.25
N GLU A 155 -14.67 -8.03 -2.72
CA GLU A 155 -14.83 -7.70 -4.14
C GLU A 155 -13.58 -7.06 -4.76
N ILE A 156 -12.54 -6.77 -3.96
CA ILE A 156 -11.30 -6.16 -4.43
C ILE A 156 -10.55 -7.14 -5.32
N ASP A 157 -10.33 -6.74 -6.57
CA ASP A 157 -9.58 -7.46 -7.60
C ASP A 157 -8.94 -6.42 -8.53
N VAL A 158 -7.66 -6.12 -8.29
CA VAL A 158 -6.97 -4.98 -8.88
C VAL A 158 -5.63 -5.42 -9.46
N VAL A 159 -5.38 -5.02 -10.70
CA VAL A 159 -4.13 -5.26 -11.42
C VAL A 159 -3.78 -4.05 -12.26
N TRP A 160 -2.50 -3.65 -12.23
CA TRP A 160 -1.94 -2.67 -13.15
C TRP A 160 -1.00 -3.33 -14.16
N HIS A 161 -1.18 -3.02 -15.44
CA HIS A 161 -0.31 -3.51 -16.51
C HIS A 161 0.67 -2.44 -16.99
N ARG A 162 1.46 -1.89 -16.05
CA ARG A 162 2.49 -0.88 -16.36
C ARG A 162 3.90 -1.50 -16.46
N HIS A 163 4.24 -2.40 -15.54
CA HIS A 163 5.58 -3.02 -15.48
C HIS A 163 5.63 -4.46 -16.00
N TYR A 164 4.46 -5.09 -16.16
CA TYR A 164 4.29 -6.41 -16.74
C TYR A 164 2.98 -6.49 -17.53
N HIS A 165 2.97 -7.26 -18.61
CA HIS A 165 1.83 -7.35 -19.51
C HIS A 165 0.89 -8.52 -19.15
N ARG A 166 -0.37 -8.45 -19.61
CA ARG A 166 -1.43 -9.45 -19.39
C ARG A 166 -1.10 -10.88 -19.80
N LYS A 167 -0.20 -11.06 -20.77
CA LYS A 167 0.20 -12.39 -21.28
C LYS A 167 1.46 -12.94 -20.60
N PHE A 168 1.95 -12.30 -19.54
CA PHE A 168 3.19 -12.73 -18.89
C PHE A 168 2.93 -14.01 -18.12
N PRO A 169 3.67 -15.11 -18.36
CA PRO A 169 3.32 -16.41 -17.79
C PRO A 169 3.20 -16.42 -16.26
N ILE A 170 4.05 -15.66 -15.56
CA ILE A 170 4.00 -15.55 -14.10
C ILE A 170 2.73 -14.82 -13.65
N PHE A 171 2.41 -13.69 -14.27
CA PHE A 171 1.16 -12.98 -14.02
C PHE A 171 -0.04 -13.90 -14.23
N VAL A 172 -0.10 -14.62 -15.36
CA VAL A 172 -1.22 -15.53 -15.66
C VAL A 172 -1.35 -16.60 -14.58
N LYS A 173 -0.24 -17.22 -14.16
CA LYS A 173 -0.25 -18.25 -13.09
C LYS A 173 -0.71 -17.68 -11.75
N VAL A 174 -0.23 -16.50 -11.37
CA VAL A 174 -0.62 -15.84 -10.10
C VAL A 174 -2.09 -15.44 -10.15
N TYR A 175 -2.52 -14.82 -11.24
CA TYR A 175 -3.91 -14.39 -11.44
C TYR A 175 -4.88 -15.57 -11.55
N GLN A 176 -4.51 -16.72 -12.09
CA GLN A 176 -5.42 -17.88 -12.12
C GLN A 176 -5.69 -18.48 -10.73
N LYS A 177 -4.78 -18.28 -9.78
CA LYS A 177 -4.85 -18.88 -8.44
C LYS A 177 -5.28 -17.89 -7.36
N HIS A 178 -5.51 -16.63 -7.71
CA HIS A 178 -5.71 -15.61 -6.70
C HIS A 178 -7.04 -15.77 -5.96
N THR A 179 -7.04 -15.35 -4.71
CA THR A 179 -8.23 -15.19 -3.88
C THR A 179 -8.40 -13.72 -3.53
N ARG A 180 -9.65 -13.29 -3.34
CA ARG A 180 -9.94 -11.90 -2.94
C ARG A 180 -9.84 -11.73 -1.42
N PRO A 181 -9.45 -10.53 -0.93
CA PRO A 181 -9.05 -9.34 -1.69
C PRO A 181 -7.73 -9.54 -2.44
N PHE A 182 -7.69 -9.07 -3.68
CA PHE A 182 -6.53 -9.20 -4.55
C PHE A 182 -6.11 -7.85 -5.11
N ILE A 183 -4.88 -7.46 -4.80
CA ILE A 183 -4.22 -6.30 -5.38
C ILE A 183 -2.82 -6.76 -5.75
N LEU A 184 -2.60 -7.02 -7.03
CA LEU A 184 -1.28 -7.38 -7.50
C LEU A 184 -0.38 -6.14 -7.45
N ASP A 185 0.79 -6.28 -6.83
CA ASP A 185 1.77 -5.21 -6.78
C ASP A 185 2.06 -4.71 -8.22
N PRO A 186 1.89 -3.41 -8.50
CA PRO A 186 2.05 -2.86 -9.85
C PRO A 186 3.45 -3.04 -10.44
N VAL A 187 4.46 -3.32 -9.62
CA VAL A 187 5.86 -3.50 -10.04
C VAL A 187 6.40 -4.91 -9.74
N ASN A 188 5.64 -5.76 -9.05
CA ASN A 188 6.00 -7.14 -8.76
C ASN A 188 4.84 -8.12 -9.07
N PRO A 189 4.85 -8.84 -10.22
CA PRO A 189 3.75 -9.72 -10.61
C PRO A 189 3.64 -11.00 -9.77
N THR A 190 4.48 -11.18 -8.74
CA THR A 190 4.47 -12.35 -7.85
C THR A 190 3.78 -12.09 -6.51
N ILE A 191 3.46 -10.84 -6.19
CA ILE A 191 2.99 -10.44 -4.86
C ILE A 191 1.57 -9.87 -4.92
N ASN A 192 0.63 -10.55 -4.27
CA ASN A 192 -0.61 -9.93 -3.83
C ASN A 192 -0.33 -9.14 -2.55
N VAL A 193 -0.41 -7.81 -2.59
CA VAL A 193 -0.11 -6.99 -1.39
C VAL A 193 -1.11 -7.25 -0.26
N CYS A 194 -2.31 -7.75 -0.58
CA CYS A 194 -3.34 -8.08 0.40
C CYS A 194 -3.02 -9.31 1.26
N ASP A 195 -2.12 -10.20 0.83
CA ASP A 195 -1.78 -11.43 1.58
C ASP A 195 -1.05 -11.12 2.91
N THR A 196 -0.51 -9.91 3.03
CA THR A 196 0.11 -9.43 4.28
C THR A 196 -0.91 -9.15 5.38
N CYS A 197 -2.19 -8.98 5.02
CA CYS A 197 -3.29 -8.68 5.93
C CYS A 197 -4.17 -9.91 6.17
N ASN A 198 -4.46 -10.22 7.43
CA ASN A 198 -5.42 -11.25 7.82
C ASN A 198 -6.63 -10.70 8.61
N ALA A 199 -6.73 -9.37 8.72
CA ALA A 199 -7.75 -8.67 9.51
C ALA A 199 -8.68 -7.80 8.66
N TRP A 200 -8.98 -8.25 7.42
CA TRP A 200 -9.85 -7.50 6.51
C TRP A 200 -11.29 -7.32 7.02
N ASP A 201 -11.78 -8.27 7.80
CA ASP A 201 -13.05 -8.21 8.55
C ASP A 201 -13.07 -7.03 9.54
N GLU A 202 -11.98 -6.85 10.29
CA GLU A 202 -11.80 -5.72 11.21
C GLU A 202 -11.73 -4.39 10.45
N VAL A 203 -10.95 -4.35 9.36
CA VAL A 203 -10.86 -3.17 8.48
C VAL A 203 -12.23 -2.78 7.94
N ALA A 204 -13.02 -3.76 7.46
CA ALA A 204 -14.37 -3.53 6.98
C ALA A 204 -15.30 -3.04 8.07
N HIS A 205 -15.20 -3.61 9.28
CA HIS A 205 -15.97 -3.15 10.44
C HIS A 205 -15.66 -1.70 10.78
N VAL A 206 -14.38 -1.35 10.94
CA VAL A 206 -13.93 0.02 11.27
C VAL A 206 -14.30 1.01 10.16
N ALA A 207 -14.20 0.61 8.89
CA ALA A 207 -14.65 1.42 7.76
C ALA A 207 -16.16 1.68 7.80
N ARG A 208 -16.98 0.65 8.09
CA ARG A 208 -18.43 0.79 8.25
C ARG A 208 -18.78 1.73 9.41
N ARG A 209 -18.12 1.58 10.56
CA ARG A 209 -18.30 2.50 11.71
C ARG A 209 -17.88 3.92 11.39
N SER A 210 -16.83 4.08 10.59
CA SER A 210 -16.35 5.40 10.15
C SER A 210 -17.35 6.11 9.24
N LEU A 211 -17.98 5.38 8.30
CA LEU A 211 -19.03 5.89 7.42
C LEU A 211 -20.29 6.39 8.17
N LEU A 212 -20.52 5.94 9.41
CA LEU A 212 -21.62 6.41 10.26
C LEU A 212 -21.30 7.71 11.01
N LYS A 213 -20.05 8.20 10.97
CA LYS A 213 -19.66 9.43 11.68
C LYS A 213 -20.30 10.67 11.03
N PRO A 214 -20.53 11.76 11.79
CA PRO A 214 -21.15 12.99 11.29
C PRO A 214 -20.52 13.54 10.01
N LEU A 215 -19.20 13.38 9.85
CA LEU A 215 -18.43 13.76 8.66
C LEU A 215 -19.07 13.27 7.34
N PHE A 216 -19.68 12.09 7.33
CA PHE A 216 -20.25 11.48 6.12
C PHE A 216 -21.78 11.54 6.05
N SER A 217 -22.45 11.97 7.12
CA SER A 217 -23.92 11.92 7.28
C SER A 217 -24.71 12.65 6.18
N ARG A 218 -24.11 13.66 5.55
CA ARG A 218 -24.73 14.46 4.47
C ARG A 218 -23.94 14.43 3.16
N VAL A 219 -22.92 13.58 3.07
CA VAL A 219 -22.07 13.49 1.89
C VAL A 219 -22.74 12.57 0.88
N ARG A 220 -23.41 13.18 -0.11
CA ARG A 220 -23.89 12.47 -1.30
C ARG A 220 -22.72 12.24 -2.24
N ALA A 221 -22.78 11.18 -3.04
CA ALA A 221 -21.84 11.03 -4.13
C ALA A 221 -22.17 12.06 -5.20
N GLU A 222 -21.17 12.80 -5.64
CA GLU A 222 -21.24 13.72 -6.77
C GLU A 222 -20.17 13.28 -7.79
N PRO A 223 -20.21 13.77 -9.04
CA PRO A 223 -19.12 13.54 -9.98
C PRO A 223 -17.76 13.89 -9.35
N PRO A 224 -16.72 13.06 -9.53
CA PRO A 224 -16.66 11.82 -10.31
C PRO A 224 -16.94 10.52 -9.53
N TRP A 225 -17.49 10.62 -8.31
CA TRP A 225 -17.64 9.50 -7.36
C TRP A 225 -18.98 8.76 -7.47
N LEU A 226 -19.78 9.03 -8.51
CA LEU A 226 -21.14 8.48 -8.67
C LEU A 226 -21.18 6.94 -8.71
N PHE A 227 -20.12 6.28 -9.19
CA PHE A 227 -20.00 4.82 -9.20
C PHE A 227 -20.05 4.19 -7.79
N THR A 228 -19.90 5.00 -6.74
CA THR A 228 -20.00 4.54 -5.35
C THR A 228 -21.43 4.52 -4.81
N ASN A 229 -22.43 4.92 -5.60
CA ASN A 229 -23.84 4.84 -5.19
C ASN A 229 -24.32 3.39 -5.12
N ASP A 230 -23.77 2.52 -5.95
CA ASP A 230 -24.10 1.10 -5.98
C ASP A 230 -23.36 0.29 -4.89
N TRP A 231 -22.75 0.99 -3.91
CA TRP A 231 -21.89 0.44 -2.86
C TRP A 231 -22.40 0.71 -1.46
#